data_AF-A0A2Y9AWU5-F1
#
_entry.id   AF-A0A2Y9AWU5-F1
#
_cell.length_a   1.000
_cell.length_b   1.000
_cell.length_c   1.000
_cell.angle_alpha   90.00
_cell.angle_beta   90.00
_cell.angle_gamma   90.00
#
_symmetry.space_group_name_H-M   'P 1'
#
loop_
_entity.id
_entity.type
_entity.pdbx_description
1 polymer ?
#
loop_
_entity_poly.entity_id
_entity_poly.type
_entity_poly.pdbx_seq_one_letter_code
_entity_poly.pdbx_strand_id
1 'polypeptide(L)'
;MNPARVLTRILGRLHDETGRVTVPGFYDGVGMPPEEVLENWRGLGFRSEAFLGDVGLSIPAGEAAYSALEQLWARPTAEINGIEAGYTGAGFKTVLPSVARAKVSFRLVAGQDPHRLRTAFRDWVIAQLPADCRATFAPHGADPAAAMRLDHPAFEAARAVLTEE
;
A
#
# COMPACT_ATOMS: atom_id res chain seq x y z
N MET A 1 -10.16 6.77 -27.48
CA MET A 1 -9.96 6.99 -26.03
C MET A 1 -8.47 7.22 -25.75
N ASN A 2 -8.06 8.16 -24.88
CA ASN A 2 -6.65 8.31 -24.48
C ASN A 2 -6.35 7.37 -23.29
N PRO A 3 -5.49 6.34 -23.43
CA PRO A 3 -5.20 5.38 -22.37
C PRO A 3 -4.56 5.99 -21.12
N ALA A 4 -3.81 7.09 -21.26
CA ALA A 4 -3.26 7.80 -20.10
C ALA A 4 -4.39 8.32 -19.20
N ARG A 5 -5.43 8.93 -19.80
CA ARG A 5 -6.62 9.41 -19.09
C ARG A 5 -7.39 8.27 -18.42
N VAL A 6 -7.49 7.12 -19.07
CA VAL A 6 -8.17 5.94 -18.49
C VAL A 6 -7.39 5.42 -17.29
N LEU A 7 -6.08 5.21 -17.46
CA LEU A 7 -5.21 4.65 -16.43
C LEU A 7 -5.12 5.56 -15.20
N THR A 8 -4.90 6.86 -15.38
CA THR A 8 -4.82 7.81 -14.25
C THR A 8 -6.15 7.94 -13.52
N ARG A 9 -7.28 7.89 -14.20
CA ARG A 9 -8.60 7.89 -13.55
C ARG A 9 -8.81 6.63 -12.70
N ILE A 10 -8.42 5.46 -13.21
CA ILE A 10 -8.56 4.20 -12.45
C ILE A 10 -7.63 4.22 -11.24
N LEU A 11 -6.34 4.49 -11.43
CA LEU A 11 -5.35 4.48 -10.35
C LEU A 11 -5.52 5.65 -9.37
N GLY A 12 -6.05 6.79 -9.82
CA GLY A 12 -6.38 7.91 -8.95
C GLY A 12 -7.52 7.62 -7.96
N ARG A 13 -8.23 6.51 -8.13
CA ARG A 13 -9.21 6.01 -7.16
C ARG A 13 -8.63 4.95 -6.23
N LEU A 14 -7.35 4.61 -6.35
CA LEU A 14 -6.74 3.54 -5.56
C LEU A 14 -6.84 3.83 -4.05
N HIS A 15 -6.67 5.09 -3.67
CA HIS A 15 -6.95 5.60 -2.33
C HIS A 15 -8.12 6.57 -2.34
N ASP A 16 -8.86 6.63 -1.24
CA ASP A 16 -9.84 7.68 -0.98
C ASP A 16 -9.20 8.89 -0.27
N GLU A 17 -10.03 9.89 0.05
CA GLU A 17 -9.60 11.13 0.71
C GLU A 17 -9.03 10.92 2.13
N THR A 18 -9.27 9.75 2.74
CA THR A 18 -8.73 9.36 4.05
C THR A 18 -7.48 8.50 3.94
N GLY A 19 -6.95 8.29 2.73
CA GLY A 19 -5.78 7.46 2.48
C GLY A 19 -6.09 5.96 2.47
N ARG A 20 -7.35 5.55 2.62
CA ARG A 20 -7.76 4.14 2.62
C ARG A 20 -7.80 3.59 1.21
N VAL A 21 -7.32 2.36 1.03
CA VAL A 21 -7.35 1.68 -0.27
C VAL A 21 -8.77 1.26 -0.65
N THR A 22 -9.22 1.58 -1.86
CA THR A 22 -10.63 1.40 -2.25
C THR A 22 -10.92 0.10 -3.00
N VAL A 23 -9.91 -0.73 -3.23
CA VAL A 23 -10.09 -2.03 -3.90
C VAL A 23 -11.02 -2.92 -3.06
N PRO A 24 -12.11 -3.46 -3.62
CA PRO A 24 -13.01 -4.35 -2.90
C PRO A 24 -12.27 -5.55 -2.30
N GLY A 25 -12.55 -5.88 -1.04
CA GLY A 25 -11.89 -6.97 -0.32
C GLY A 25 -10.43 -6.70 0.06
N PHE A 26 -9.91 -5.47 -0.13
CA PHE A 26 -8.50 -5.15 0.21
C PHE A 26 -8.17 -5.43 1.68
N TYR A 27 -9.11 -5.16 2.57
CA TYR A 27 -8.94 -5.31 4.01
C TYR A 27 -9.43 -6.65 4.57
N ASP A 28 -9.78 -7.62 3.71
CA ASP A 28 -10.22 -8.93 4.16
C ASP A 28 -9.08 -9.64 4.93
N GLY A 29 -9.38 -10.07 6.16
CA GLY A 29 -8.40 -10.72 7.03
C GLY A 29 -7.44 -9.78 7.76
N VAL A 30 -7.55 -8.46 7.56
CA VAL A 30 -6.72 -7.48 8.28
C VAL A 30 -7.20 -7.35 9.72
N GLY A 31 -6.41 -7.87 10.65
CA GLY A 31 -6.61 -7.71 12.09
C GLY A 31 -6.02 -6.42 12.64
N MET A 32 -6.41 -6.06 13.86
CA MET A 32 -5.73 -5.05 14.66
C MET A 32 -4.73 -5.71 15.61
N PRO A 33 -3.56 -5.09 15.86
CA PRO A 33 -2.69 -5.52 16.94
C PRO A 33 -3.44 -5.50 18.30
N PRO A 34 -3.08 -6.37 19.25
CA PRO A 34 -3.60 -6.30 20.61
C PRO A 34 -3.33 -4.93 21.26
N GLU A 35 -4.22 -4.47 22.15
CA GLU A 35 -4.09 -3.13 22.78
C GLU A 35 -2.75 -2.96 23.51
N GLU A 36 -2.25 -3.99 24.18
CA GLU A 36 -0.93 -3.98 24.84
C GLU A 36 0.21 -3.63 23.86
N VAL A 37 0.13 -4.11 22.62
CA VAL A 37 1.10 -3.77 21.57
C VAL A 37 0.97 -2.33 21.14
N LEU A 38 -0.27 -1.84 21.00
CA LEU A 38 -0.54 -0.44 20.63
C LEU A 38 -0.06 0.52 21.74
N GLU A 39 -0.27 0.19 23.01
CA GLU A 39 0.25 0.95 24.15
C GLU A 39 1.78 0.99 24.15
N ASN A 40 2.44 -0.16 23.90
CA ASN A 40 3.89 -0.21 23.76
C ASN A 40 4.39 0.70 22.64
N TRP A 41 3.71 0.75 21.49
CA TRP A 41 4.08 1.63 20.38
C TRP A 41 3.88 3.11 20.71
N ARG A 42 2.80 3.48 21.41
CA ARG A 42 2.59 4.85 21.90
C ARG A 42 3.71 5.27 22.87
N GLY A 43 4.25 4.31 23.65
CA GLY A 43 5.37 4.51 24.56
C GLY A 43 6.73 4.75 23.89
N LEU A 44 6.89 4.50 22.59
CA LEU A 44 8.18 4.65 21.89
C LEU A 44 8.61 6.11 21.69
N GLY A 45 7.75 7.09 21.98
CA GLY A 45 8.04 8.50 21.75
C GLY A 45 8.25 8.86 20.28
N PHE A 46 7.73 8.03 19.36
CA PHE A 46 7.83 8.25 17.92
C PHE A 46 7.08 9.53 17.51
N ARG A 47 7.74 10.41 16.76
CA ARG A 47 7.15 11.65 16.25
C ARG A 47 7.13 11.63 14.72
N SER A 48 5.94 11.50 14.15
CA SER A 48 5.72 11.40 12.71
C SER A 48 6.31 12.59 11.94
N GLU A 49 6.20 13.79 12.48
CA GLU A 49 6.69 15.02 11.85
C GLU A 49 8.22 15.03 11.75
N ALA A 50 8.91 14.50 12.77
CA ALA A 50 10.37 14.39 12.74
C ALA A 50 10.82 13.32 11.74
N PHE A 51 10.14 12.17 11.75
CA PHE A 51 10.42 11.08 10.82
C PHE A 51 10.23 11.47 9.35
N LEU A 52 9.16 12.22 9.05
CA LEU A 52 8.84 12.69 7.71
C LEU A 52 9.64 13.93 7.30
N GLY A 53 10.19 14.67 8.26
CA GLY A 53 10.92 15.92 8.04
C GLY A 53 12.15 15.75 7.14
N ASP A 54 12.81 14.59 7.20
CA ASP A 54 13.99 14.28 6.37
C ASP A 54 13.68 14.23 4.87
N VAL A 55 12.41 14.02 4.50
CA VAL A 55 11.91 14.05 3.11
C VAL A 55 11.03 15.27 2.83
N GLY A 56 11.02 16.24 3.73
CA GLY A 56 10.26 17.50 3.58
C GLY A 56 8.74 17.34 3.76
N LEU A 57 8.29 16.30 4.47
CA LEU A 57 6.88 16.04 4.75
C LEU A 57 6.59 16.14 6.26
N SER A 58 5.31 16.29 6.60
CA SER A 58 4.85 16.32 8.00
C SER A 58 3.59 15.52 8.28
N ILE A 59 2.89 15.07 7.24
CA ILE A 59 1.60 14.38 7.34
C ILE A 59 1.78 12.96 6.78
N PRO A 60 1.49 11.90 7.56
CA PRO A 60 1.48 10.53 7.05
C PRO A 60 0.44 10.37 5.93
N ALA A 61 0.82 9.69 4.84
CA ALA A 61 -0.01 9.57 3.64
C ALA A 61 -0.98 8.37 3.66
N GLY A 62 -0.87 7.49 4.65
CA GLY A 62 -1.71 6.30 4.75
C GLY A 62 -3.09 6.57 5.35
N GLU A 63 -3.74 5.52 5.86
CA GLU A 63 -5.06 5.59 6.47
C GLU A 63 -5.10 6.56 7.67
N ALA A 64 -5.83 7.67 7.53
CA ALA A 64 -5.89 8.76 8.51
C ALA A 64 -6.42 8.36 9.90
N ALA A 65 -7.12 7.24 10.00
CA ALA A 65 -7.63 6.69 11.26
C ALA A 65 -6.53 6.05 12.14
N TYR A 66 -5.31 5.88 11.62
CA TYR A 66 -4.22 5.18 12.28
C TYR A 66 -2.99 6.09 12.41
N SER A 67 -2.25 5.90 13.50
CA SER A 67 -0.95 6.55 13.70
C SER A 67 0.07 6.11 12.65
N ALA A 68 1.16 6.87 12.49
CA ALA A 68 2.22 6.53 11.54
C ALA A 68 2.85 5.15 11.82
N LEU A 69 3.02 4.77 13.09
CA LEU A 69 3.54 3.44 13.44
C LEU A 69 2.57 2.32 13.07
N GLU A 70 1.28 2.51 13.31
CA GLU A 70 0.26 1.56 12.87
C GLU A 70 0.26 1.43 11.34
N GLN A 71 0.34 2.55 10.61
CA GLN A 71 0.43 2.56 9.15
C GLN A 71 1.67 1.79 8.65
N LEU A 72 2.82 1.98 9.30
CA LEU A 72 4.08 1.35 8.91
C LEU A 72 4.13 -0.16 9.20
N TRP A 73 3.51 -0.61 10.30
CA TRP A 73 3.75 -1.96 10.82
C TRP A 73 2.53 -2.88 10.77
N ALA A 74 1.31 -2.33 10.78
CA ALA A 74 0.09 -3.12 10.95
C ALA A 74 -1.00 -2.83 9.92
N ARG A 75 -0.84 -1.82 9.05
CA ARG A 75 -1.80 -1.53 7.99
C ARG A 75 -1.24 -1.92 6.61
N PRO A 76 -2.06 -2.51 5.74
CA PRO A 76 -1.65 -2.73 4.35
C PRO A 76 -1.74 -1.45 3.53
N THR A 77 -0.94 -1.34 2.47
CA THR A 77 -0.99 -0.21 1.52
C THR A 77 -0.84 -0.67 0.07
N ALA A 78 -1.21 0.19 -0.88
CA ALA A 78 -1.13 -0.05 -2.31
C ALA A 78 -0.43 1.12 -3.03
N GLU A 79 0.72 0.88 -3.63
CA GLU A 79 1.56 1.95 -4.17
C GLU A 79 1.67 1.92 -5.69
N ILE A 80 1.65 3.10 -6.30
CA ILE A 80 1.96 3.30 -7.73
C ILE A 80 3.47 3.55 -7.84
N ASN A 81 4.22 2.51 -8.19
CA ASN A 81 5.68 2.55 -8.28
C ASN A 81 6.17 3.16 -9.59
N GLY A 82 5.29 3.29 -10.58
CA GLY A 82 5.61 3.90 -11.86
C GLY A 82 4.41 3.95 -12.78
N ILE A 83 4.35 4.99 -13.59
CA ILE A 83 3.33 5.20 -14.61
C ILE A 83 4.02 5.73 -15.88
N GLU A 84 3.69 5.17 -17.03
CA GLU A 84 4.28 5.53 -18.31
C GLU A 84 3.20 5.60 -19.39
N ALA A 85 3.12 6.73 -20.09
CA ALA A 85 2.30 6.90 -21.28
C ALA A 85 2.79 8.08 -22.11
N GLY A 86 2.75 7.96 -23.44
CA GLY A 86 3.02 9.08 -24.34
C GLY A 86 4.49 9.49 -24.36
N TYR A 87 4.75 10.80 -24.33
CA TYR A 87 6.10 11.37 -24.35
C TYR A 87 6.61 11.61 -22.93
N THR A 88 7.71 10.97 -22.56
CA THR A 88 8.31 11.03 -21.21
C THR A 88 9.68 11.72 -21.17
N GLY A 89 10.11 12.31 -22.29
CA GLY A 89 11.37 13.06 -22.39
C GLY A 89 11.22 14.54 -21.98
N ALA A 90 12.34 15.26 -22.02
CA ALA A 90 12.35 16.70 -21.72
C ALA A 90 11.59 17.53 -22.77
N GLY A 91 10.96 18.63 -22.36
CA GLY A 91 10.18 19.49 -23.25
C GLY A 91 8.75 19.00 -23.44
N PHE A 92 8.14 19.29 -24.61
CA PHE A 92 6.75 18.94 -24.89
C PHE A 92 6.61 18.29 -26.27
N LYS A 93 5.65 17.35 -26.38
CA LYS A 93 5.22 16.77 -27.64
C LYS A 93 3.73 16.48 -27.60
N THR A 94 3.01 16.95 -28.61
CA THR A 94 1.54 16.79 -28.74
C THR A 94 1.17 15.41 -29.30
N VAL A 95 1.49 14.35 -28.55
CA VAL A 95 1.17 12.97 -28.92
C VAL A 95 -0.02 12.43 -28.13
N LEU A 96 -0.88 11.66 -28.80
CA LEU A 96 -1.92 10.87 -28.17
C LEU A 96 -1.41 9.42 -28.05
N PRO A 97 -1.08 8.92 -26.84
CA PRO A 97 -0.60 7.56 -26.69
C PRO A 97 -1.69 6.55 -27.06
N SER A 98 -1.27 5.44 -27.66
CA SER A 98 -2.14 4.28 -27.88
C SER A 98 -2.07 3.25 -26.75
N VAL A 99 -1.11 3.38 -25.82
CA VAL A 99 -0.93 2.50 -24.65
C VAL A 99 -0.47 3.31 -23.44
N ALA A 100 -0.90 2.90 -22.25
CA ALA A 100 -0.40 3.37 -20.97
C ALA A 100 -0.10 2.17 -20.07
N ARG A 101 0.92 2.27 -19.21
CA ARG A 101 1.36 1.20 -18.30
C ARG A 101 1.57 1.73 -16.90
N ALA A 102 1.35 0.89 -15.90
CA ALA A 102 1.71 1.18 -14.53
C ALA A 102 2.29 -0.05 -13.83
N LYS A 103 3.09 0.19 -12.80
CA LYS A 103 3.59 -0.82 -11.86
C LYS A 103 2.97 -0.52 -10.50
N VAL A 104 2.14 -1.44 -10.00
CA VAL A 104 1.45 -1.31 -8.71
C VAL A 104 1.90 -2.44 -7.80
N SER A 105 2.16 -2.13 -6.53
CA SER A 105 2.58 -3.11 -5.52
C SER A 105 1.70 -2.98 -4.28
N PHE A 106 1.49 -4.09 -3.57
CA PHE A 106 0.76 -4.11 -2.31
C PHE A 106 1.70 -4.56 -1.20
N ARG A 107 1.69 -3.84 -0.08
CA ARG A 107 2.27 -4.31 1.17
C ARG A 107 1.16 -4.95 1.97
N LEU A 108 1.34 -6.21 2.32
CA LEU A 108 0.35 -7.01 3.03
C LEU A 108 0.69 -7.10 4.51
N VAL A 109 -0.34 -7.37 5.30
CA VAL A 109 -0.26 -7.73 6.71
C VAL A 109 -0.88 -9.10 6.94
N ALA A 110 -0.60 -9.69 8.09
CA ALA A 110 -0.99 -11.06 8.38
C ALA A 110 -2.52 -11.25 8.24
N GLY A 111 -2.93 -12.40 7.70
CA GLY A 111 -4.34 -12.73 7.45
C GLY A 111 -4.83 -12.40 6.05
N GLN A 112 -4.11 -11.60 5.26
CA GLN A 112 -4.45 -11.33 3.87
C GLN A 112 -4.01 -12.45 2.92
N ASP A 113 -4.83 -12.72 1.90
CA ASP A 113 -4.52 -13.66 0.81
C ASP A 113 -4.03 -12.88 -0.43
N PRO A 114 -2.74 -12.99 -0.81
CA PRO A 114 -2.17 -12.26 -1.94
C PRO A 114 -2.80 -12.62 -3.29
N HIS A 115 -3.28 -13.85 -3.46
CA HIS A 115 -3.89 -14.31 -4.71
C HIS A 115 -5.31 -13.79 -4.85
N ARG A 116 -6.11 -13.84 -3.77
CA ARG A 116 -7.46 -13.25 -3.77
C ARG A 116 -7.38 -11.75 -4.01
N LEU A 117 -6.45 -11.06 -3.35
CA LEU A 117 -6.28 -9.63 -3.51
C LEU A 117 -5.87 -9.24 -4.93
N ARG A 118 -4.97 -10.01 -5.55
CA ARG A 118 -4.59 -9.81 -6.94
C ARG A 118 -5.77 -9.94 -7.89
N THR A 119 -6.62 -10.96 -7.70
CA THR A 119 -7.84 -11.13 -8.49
C THR A 119 -8.78 -9.96 -8.30
N ALA A 120 -9.04 -9.57 -7.04
CA ALA A 120 -9.89 -8.42 -6.72
C ALA A 120 -9.41 -7.11 -7.37
N PHE A 121 -8.10 -6.84 -7.34
CA PHE A 121 -7.53 -5.67 -8.02
C PHE A 121 -7.73 -5.72 -9.54
N ARG A 122 -7.50 -6.87 -10.16
CA ARG A 122 -7.67 -7.03 -11.62
C ARG A 122 -9.12 -6.83 -12.03
N ASP A 123 -10.06 -7.42 -11.30
CA ASP A 123 -11.49 -7.27 -11.54
C ASP A 123 -11.93 -5.83 -11.33
N TRP A 124 -11.43 -5.17 -10.28
CA TRP A 124 -11.67 -3.76 -10.00
C TRP A 124 -11.15 -2.84 -11.13
N VAL A 125 -9.99 -3.13 -11.71
CA VAL A 125 -9.49 -2.39 -12.89
C VAL A 125 -10.38 -2.65 -14.10
N ILE A 126 -10.71 -3.91 -14.40
CA ILE A 126 -11.51 -4.30 -15.57
C ILE A 126 -12.90 -3.67 -15.52
N ALA A 127 -13.55 -3.69 -14.37
CA ALA A 127 -14.89 -3.12 -14.16
C ALA A 127 -14.97 -1.62 -14.45
N GLN A 128 -13.83 -0.92 -14.46
CA GLN A 128 -13.75 0.50 -14.73
C GLN A 128 -13.35 0.82 -16.17
N LEU A 129 -13.00 -0.16 -16.99
CA LEU A 129 -12.58 0.07 -18.38
C LEU A 129 -13.77 0.54 -19.24
N PRO A 130 -13.57 1.51 -20.14
CA PRO A 130 -14.49 1.76 -21.25
C PRO A 130 -14.66 0.51 -22.12
N ALA A 131 -15.82 0.37 -22.77
CA ALA A 131 -16.17 -0.81 -23.57
C ALA A 131 -15.18 -1.11 -24.72
N ASP A 132 -14.49 -0.09 -25.23
CA ASP A 132 -13.52 -0.17 -26.33
C ASP A 132 -12.05 -0.27 -25.84
N CYS A 133 -11.83 -0.39 -24.53
CA CYS A 133 -10.51 -0.46 -23.92
C CYS A 133 -10.21 -1.86 -23.37
N ARG A 134 -8.93 -2.23 -23.36
CA ARG A 134 -8.46 -3.52 -22.82
C ARG A 134 -7.27 -3.32 -21.90
N ALA A 135 -7.23 -4.08 -20.80
CA ALA A 135 -6.09 -4.19 -19.91
C ALA A 135 -5.49 -5.61 -19.95
N THR A 136 -4.19 -5.70 -19.68
CA THR A 136 -3.47 -6.97 -19.49
C THR A 136 -2.58 -6.85 -18.26
N PHE A 137 -2.39 -7.97 -17.56
CA PHE A 137 -1.66 -7.98 -16.30
C PHE A 137 -0.49 -8.95 -16.37
N ALA A 138 0.71 -8.47 -16.08
CA ALA A 138 1.85 -9.34 -15.82
C ALA A 138 1.82 -9.81 -14.36
N PRO A 139 2.05 -11.10 -14.06
CA PRO A 139 2.22 -11.55 -12.69
C PRO A 139 3.61 -11.21 -12.16
N HIS A 140 3.71 -10.78 -10.90
CA HIS A 140 4.96 -10.67 -10.16
C HIS A 140 4.67 -10.74 -8.66
N GLY A 141 5.40 -11.58 -7.90
CA GLY A 141 5.38 -11.69 -6.42
C GLY A 141 4.01 -11.99 -5.78
N ALA A 142 3.89 -12.94 -4.85
CA ALA A 142 2.62 -13.20 -4.17
C ALA A 142 2.86 -13.72 -2.76
N ASP A 143 3.81 -13.13 -2.07
CA ASP A 143 4.24 -13.61 -0.77
C ASP A 143 3.27 -13.12 0.32
N PRO A 144 2.79 -14.03 1.19
CA PRO A 144 1.98 -13.64 2.33
C PRO A 144 2.83 -12.87 3.33
N ALA A 145 2.19 -12.00 4.11
CA ALA A 145 2.83 -11.40 5.26
C ALA A 145 3.03 -12.44 6.37
N ALA A 146 4.16 -12.34 7.07
CA ALA A 146 4.44 -13.15 8.25
C ALA A 146 4.07 -12.37 9.51
N ALA A 147 3.53 -13.08 10.50
CA ALA A 147 3.40 -12.61 11.87
C ALA A 147 3.92 -13.67 12.83
N MET A 148 4.55 -13.22 13.91
CA MET A 148 5.03 -14.08 14.97
C MET A 148 4.09 -14.00 16.17
N ARG A 149 4.01 -15.10 16.91
CA ARG A 149 3.31 -15.13 18.19
C ARG A 149 4.15 -14.41 19.25
N LEU A 150 3.57 -13.39 19.87
CA LEU A 150 4.25 -12.57 20.87
C LEU A 150 4.53 -13.34 22.18
N ASP A 151 3.73 -14.37 22.48
CA ASP A 151 3.90 -15.24 23.65
C ASP A 151 4.98 -16.32 23.45
N HIS A 152 5.69 -16.31 22.32
CA HIS A 152 6.74 -17.27 22.06
C HIS A 152 7.95 -17.02 22.99
N PRO A 153 8.49 -18.03 23.70
CA PRO A 153 9.55 -17.87 24.71
C PRO A 153 10.81 -17.13 24.22
N ALA A 154 11.09 -17.20 22.92
CA ALA A 154 12.21 -16.48 22.31
C ALA A 154 12.11 -14.94 22.45
N PHE A 155 10.91 -14.37 22.51
CA PHE A 155 10.73 -12.92 22.70
C PHE A 155 11.20 -12.47 24.09
N GLU A 156 10.82 -13.21 25.13
CA GLU A 156 11.26 -12.92 26.50
C GLU A 156 12.76 -13.12 26.67
N ALA A 157 13.32 -14.18 26.08
CA ALA A 157 14.76 -14.40 26.09
C ALA A 157 15.51 -13.24 25.41
N ALA A 158 15.02 -12.76 24.27
CA ALA A 158 15.62 -11.62 23.58
C ALA A 158 15.45 -10.31 24.37
N ARG A 159 14.28 -10.08 24.98
CA ARG A 159 13.98 -8.90 25.80
C ARG A 159 14.92 -8.80 27.01
N ALA A 160 15.16 -9.91 27.69
CA ALA A 160 16.06 -9.96 28.84
C ALA A 160 17.47 -9.50 28.45
N VAL A 161 18.04 -10.05 27.37
CA VAL A 161 19.39 -9.69 26.90
C VAL A 161 19.46 -8.23 26.46
N LEU A 162 18.46 -7.72 25.73
CA LEU A 162 18.45 -6.33 25.27
C LEU A 162 18.23 -5.30 26.38
N THR A 163 17.72 -5.70 27.54
CA THR A 163 17.51 -4.79 28.69
C THR A 163 18.77 -4.67 29.56
N GLU A 164 19.70 -5.61 29.45
CA GLU A 164 20.96 -5.61 30.19
C GLU A 164 22.06 -4.73 29.55
N GLU A 165 21.85 -4.28 28.30
CA GLU A 165 22.73 -3.35 27.54
C GLU A 165 22.37 -1.88 27.78
#